data_AF-A0A1E4IUN5-F1
#
_entry.id   AF-A0A1E4IUN5-F1
#
_cell.length_a   1.000
_cell.length_b   1.000
_cell.length_c   1.000
_cell.angle_alpha   90.00
_cell.angle_beta   90.00
_cell.angle_gamma   90.00
#
_symmetry.space_group_name_H-M   'P 1'
#
loop_
_entity.id
_entity.type
_entity.pdbx_description
1 polymer ?
#
loop_
_entity_poly.entity_id
_entity_poly.type
_entity_poly.pdbx_seq_one_letter_code
_entity_poly.pdbx_strand_id
1 'polypeptide(L)'
;MTIQKTTGLPRARTVVHPGPYGSVRINHMHADKGRHFRLSLPAGSTLHDSLVRALAAENVASASMTLLGGELDRLSFCMALPDPTGRVLATYGAPERLRHARLIFGNATLGRSAGGGAIVHCHGAFSEASGRVRGGHILTDRTVVGPAPVTVLVTALDSFDLRVAYDEETRMPLMRPEARAAHV
;
A
#
# COMPACT_ATOMS: atom_id res chain seq x y z
N MET A 1 -15.98 0.91 43.10
CA MET A 1 -15.43 0.92 41.73
C MET A 1 -16.27 -0.04 40.90
N THR A 2 -17.22 0.48 40.13
CA THR A 2 -18.24 -0.34 39.46
C THR A 2 -17.74 -0.75 38.08
N ILE A 3 -17.54 -2.05 37.87
CA ILE A 3 -17.17 -2.60 36.56
C ILE A 3 -18.39 -2.47 35.64
N GLN A 4 -18.37 -1.50 34.73
CA GLN A 4 -19.34 -1.44 33.64
C GLN A 4 -19.06 -2.61 32.69
N LYS A 5 -19.96 -3.61 32.67
CA LYS A 5 -20.06 -4.54 31.55
C LYS A 5 -20.35 -3.72 30.30
N THR A 6 -19.44 -3.74 29.34
CA THR A 6 -19.72 -3.28 27.99
C THR A 6 -20.93 -4.06 27.47
N THR A 7 -22.00 -3.34 27.17
CA THR A 7 -23.13 -3.84 26.40
C THR A 7 -22.59 -4.42 25.08
N GLY A 8 -23.25 -5.48 24.58
CA GLY A 8 -22.70 -6.44 23.61
C GLY A 8 -21.88 -5.86 22.46
N LEU A 9 -20.97 -6.69 21.90
CA LEU A 9 -20.07 -6.32 20.81
C LEU A 9 -20.81 -5.45 19.77
N PRO A 10 -20.27 -4.27 19.40
CA PRO A 10 -20.94 -3.41 18.44
C PRO A 10 -21.23 -4.19 17.17
N ARG A 11 -22.45 -4.05 16.64
CA ARG A 11 -22.84 -4.67 15.37
C ARG A 11 -21.78 -4.32 14.33
N ALA A 12 -21.25 -5.34 13.66
CA ALA A 12 -20.29 -5.15 12.59
C ALA A 12 -20.86 -4.12 11.60
N ARG A 13 -20.12 -3.04 11.36
CA ARG A 13 -20.50 -2.04 10.37
C ARG A 13 -20.48 -2.70 9.01
N THR A 14 -21.63 -2.84 8.38
CA THR A 14 -21.71 -3.32 7.00
C THR A 14 -21.26 -2.21 6.07
N VAL A 15 -20.25 -2.52 5.26
CA VAL A 15 -19.83 -1.69 4.12
C VAL A 15 -20.59 -2.17 2.89
N VAL A 16 -21.33 -1.28 2.26
CA VAL A 16 -22.05 -1.56 1.01
C VAL A 16 -21.39 -0.74 -0.09
N HIS A 17 -20.91 -1.43 -1.13
CA HIS A 17 -20.33 -0.77 -2.29
C HIS A 17 -21.44 -0.30 -3.26
N PRO A 18 -21.21 0.82 -3.98
CA PRO A 18 -22.27 1.47 -4.77
C PRO A 18 -22.55 0.82 -6.13
N GLY A 19 -21.67 -0.06 -6.61
CA GLY A 19 -21.80 -0.78 -7.86
C GLY A 19 -22.63 -2.06 -7.77
N PRO A 20 -22.84 -2.74 -8.91
CA PRO A 20 -23.53 -4.02 -8.93
C PRO A 20 -22.72 -5.08 -8.18
N TYR A 21 -23.43 -6.02 -7.56
CA TYR A 21 -22.84 -7.18 -6.90
C TYR A 21 -22.06 -8.05 -7.90
N GLY A 22 -20.78 -8.31 -7.64
CA GLY A 22 -19.99 -9.27 -8.40
C GLY A 22 -20.21 -10.71 -7.92
N SER A 23 -20.45 -11.65 -8.83
CA SER A 23 -20.57 -13.08 -8.49
C SER A 23 -19.26 -13.69 -7.95
N VAL A 24 -18.12 -13.08 -8.30
CA VAL A 24 -16.79 -13.43 -7.79
C VAL A 24 -16.17 -12.20 -7.13
N ARG A 25 -15.95 -12.27 -5.81
CA ARG A 25 -15.38 -11.18 -5.00
C ARG A 25 -13.98 -11.48 -4.45
N ILE A 26 -13.50 -12.70 -4.67
CA ILE A 26 -12.17 -13.14 -4.24
C ILE A 26 -11.44 -13.65 -5.47
N ASN A 27 -10.54 -12.81 -5.98
CA ASN A 27 -9.56 -13.21 -6.98
C ASN A 27 -8.30 -13.70 -6.26
N HIS A 28 -7.85 -14.90 -6.58
CA HIS A 28 -6.66 -15.47 -5.98
C HIS A 28 -5.81 -16.15 -7.04
N MET A 29 -4.50 -16.16 -6.79
CA MET A 29 -3.51 -16.93 -7.53
C MET A 29 -2.56 -17.54 -6.49
N HIS A 30 -1.94 -18.66 -6.86
CA HIS A 30 -1.00 -19.36 -6.00
C HIS A 30 0.40 -19.34 -6.62
N ALA A 31 1.42 -19.29 -5.78
CA ALA A 31 2.81 -19.52 -6.16
C ALA A 31 3.37 -20.61 -5.24
N ASP A 32 3.89 -21.69 -5.81
CA ASP A 32 4.45 -22.80 -5.03
C ASP A 32 5.75 -22.41 -4.31
N LYS A 33 6.38 -21.30 -4.73
CA LYS A 33 7.62 -20.77 -4.19
C LYS A 33 7.53 -19.25 -4.08
N GLY A 34 8.14 -18.71 -3.03
CA GLY A 34 8.33 -17.27 -2.85
C GLY A 34 9.78 -16.97 -2.48
N ARG A 35 10.32 -15.86 -2.98
CA ARG A 35 11.64 -15.35 -2.54
C ARG A 35 11.45 -14.29 -1.48
N HIS A 36 12.24 -14.39 -0.41
CA HIS A 36 12.28 -13.39 0.65
C HIS A 36 13.67 -12.80 0.77
N PHE A 37 13.75 -11.48 0.79
CA PHE A 37 15.02 -10.77 0.94
C PHE A 37 14.79 -9.40 1.54
N ARG A 38 15.88 -8.75 1.97
CA ARG A 38 15.84 -7.40 2.53
C ARG A 38 16.44 -6.40 1.57
N LEU A 39 15.82 -5.24 1.47
CA LEU A 39 16.35 -4.06 0.81
C LEU A 39 16.64 -2.98 1.85
N SER A 40 17.64 -2.17 1.57
CA SER A 40 17.93 -0.93 2.28
C SER A 40 17.79 0.22 1.29
N LEU A 41 16.75 1.03 1.44
CA LEU A 41 16.50 2.15 0.54
C LEU A 41 17.36 3.34 0.96
N PRO A 42 18.21 3.87 0.07
CA PRO A 42 19.15 4.93 0.42
C PRO A 42 18.45 6.29 0.52
N ALA A 43 19.08 7.21 1.24
CA ALA A 43 18.65 8.60 1.36
C ALA A 43 18.54 9.31 0.00
N GLY A 44 17.66 10.30 -0.08
CA GLY A 44 17.59 11.27 -1.18
C GLY A 44 16.74 10.86 -2.39
N SER A 45 16.34 9.58 -2.49
CA SER A 45 15.40 9.11 -3.52
C SER A 45 13.98 8.94 -2.97
N THR A 46 12.99 8.94 -3.87
CA THR A 46 11.61 8.65 -3.48
C THR A 46 11.48 7.18 -3.06
N LEU A 47 10.51 6.86 -2.20
CA LEU A 47 10.18 5.48 -1.87
C LEU A 47 9.83 4.70 -3.13
N HIS A 48 9.05 5.30 -4.03
CA HIS A 48 8.65 4.68 -5.29
C HIS A 48 9.86 4.28 -6.14
N ASP A 49 10.74 5.22 -6.46
CA ASP A 49 11.84 4.97 -7.39
C ASP A 49 12.88 4.01 -6.78
N SER A 50 13.14 4.15 -5.49
CA SER A 50 14.04 3.25 -4.76
C SER A 50 13.53 1.82 -4.77
N LEU A 51 12.23 1.62 -4.48
CA LEU A 51 11.59 0.30 -4.50
C LEU A 51 11.57 -0.29 -5.90
N VAL A 52 11.08 0.46 -6.89
CA VAL A 52 10.96 -0.01 -8.28
C VAL A 52 12.33 -0.40 -8.84
N ARG A 53 13.36 0.44 -8.65
CA ARG A 53 14.71 0.16 -9.13
C ARG A 53 15.31 -1.07 -8.45
N ALA A 54 15.21 -1.16 -7.12
CA ALA A 54 15.79 -2.27 -6.36
C ALA A 54 15.10 -3.60 -6.70
N LEU A 55 13.76 -3.60 -6.83
CA LEU A 55 13.01 -4.80 -7.21
C LEU A 55 13.26 -5.22 -8.66
N ALA A 56 13.41 -4.24 -9.58
CA ALA A 56 13.78 -4.53 -10.96
C ALA A 56 15.16 -5.20 -11.07
N ALA A 57 16.15 -4.76 -10.26
CA ALA A 57 17.47 -5.41 -10.20
C ALA A 57 17.40 -6.87 -9.75
N GLU A 58 16.39 -7.23 -8.96
CA GLU A 58 16.09 -8.59 -8.49
C GLU A 58 15.11 -9.36 -9.40
N ASN A 59 14.79 -8.81 -10.58
CA ASN A 59 13.82 -9.33 -11.54
C ASN A 59 12.41 -9.54 -10.94
N VAL A 60 12.00 -8.69 -10.00
CA VAL A 60 10.69 -8.76 -9.32
C VAL A 60 9.72 -7.76 -9.94
N ALA A 61 8.66 -8.27 -10.57
CA ALA A 61 7.58 -7.46 -11.15
C ALA A 61 6.36 -7.28 -10.22
N SER A 62 6.26 -8.09 -9.18
CA SER A 62 5.16 -8.06 -8.21
C SER A 62 5.64 -8.53 -6.85
N ALA A 63 5.28 -7.81 -5.80
CA ALA A 63 5.76 -8.10 -4.45
C ALA A 63 4.81 -7.60 -3.38
N SER A 64 4.73 -8.33 -2.28
CA SER A 64 4.28 -7.80 -0.99
C SER A 64 5.51 -7.42 -0.17
N MET A 65 5.45 -6.27 0.51
CA MET A 65 6.58 -5.68 1.20
C MET A 65 6.17 -5.15 2.56
N THR A 66 7.10 -5.27 3.50
CA THR A 66 6.99 -4.68 4.83
C THR A 66 8.14 -3.69 5.02
N LEU A 67 7.81 -2.43 5.21
CA LEU A 67 8.77 -1.40 5.56
C LEU A 67 8.95 -1.44 7.09
N LEU A 68 10.17 -1.77 7.54
CA LEU A 68 10.51 -2.04 8.93
C LEU A 68 10.95 -0.81 9.72
N GLY A 69 10.92 0.37 9.09
CA GLY A 69 11.30 1.64 9.65
C GLY A 69 12.44 2.32 8.89
N GLY A 70 12.72 3.56 9.27
CA GLY A 70 13.69 4.45 8.63
C GLY A 70 13.27 5.90 8.80
N GLU A 71 14.07 6.83 8.28
CA GLU A 71 13.72 8.25 8.28
C GLU A 71 13.15 8.66 6.92
N LEU A 72 12.27 9.65 6.96
CA LEU A 72 11.63 10.25 5.79
C LEU A 72 11.87 11.75 5.85
N ASP A 73 12.73 12.26 4.96
CA ASP A 73 13.03 13.69 4.89
C ASP A 73 11.78 14.50 4.53
N ARG A 74 11.03 13.97 3.56
CA ARG A 74 9.72 14.47 3.13
C ARG A 74 8.75 13.31 3.10
N LEU A 75 7.59 13.49 3.70
CA LEU A 75 6.49 12.52 3.68
C LEU A 75 5.24 13.20 3.15
N SER A 76 4.61 12.59 2.16
CA SER A 76 3.26 12.97 1.70
C SER A 76 2.32 11.79 1.87
N PHE A 77 1.17 11.99 2.49
CA PHE A 77 0.21 10.92 2.73
C PHE A 77 -1.23 11.44 2.75
N CYS A 78 -2.18 10.52 2.61
CA CYS A 78 -3.61 10.81 2.60
C CYS A 78 -4.34 9.95 3.64
N MET A 79 -5.42 10.51 4.19
CA MET A 79 -6.43 9.77 4.92
C MET A 79 -7.56 9.38 3.97
N ALA A 80 -8.12 8.19 4.17
CA ALA A 80 -9.35 7.80 3.50
C ALA A 80 -10.53 8.53 4.15
N LEU A 81 -11.34 9.19 3.32
CA LEU A 81 -12.53 9.94 3.72
C LEU A 81 -13.74 9.42 2.93
N PRO A 82 -14.96 9.45 3.48
CA PRO A 82 -16.16 9.17 2.69
C PRO A 82 -16.26 10.09 1.48
N ASP A 83 -16.62 9.54 0.32
CA ASP A 83 -16.87 10.36 -0.88
C ASP A 83 -18.22 11.07 -0.72
N PRO A 84 -18.27 12.42 -0.74
CA PRO A 84 -19.50 13.18 -0.54
C PRO A 84 -20.52 12.97 -1.67
N THR A 85 -20.09 12.50 -2.85
CA THR A 85 -20.98 12.21 -3.98
C THR A 85 -21.59 10.81 -3.90
N GLY A 86 -21.06 9.93 -3.05
CA GLY A 86 -21.45 8.52 -2.98
C GLY A 86 -21.10 7.71 -4.22
N ARG A 87 -20.25 8.24 -5.13
CA ARG A 87 -19.84 7.53 -6.34
C ARG A 87 -18.93 6.36 -5.99
N VAL A 88 -18.05 6.53 -5.01
CA VAL A 88 -17.27 5.46 -4.35
C VAL A 88 -17.54 5.49 -2.85
N LEU A 89 -17.13 4.46 -2.11
CA LEU A 89 -17.30 4.44 -0.64
C LEU A 89 -16.33 5.42 0.05
N ALA A 90 -15.08 5.43 -0.40
CA ALA A 90 -14.02 6.22 0.18
C ALA A 90 -13.13 6.80 -0.93
N THR A 91 -12.72 8.04 -0.72
CA THR A 91 -11.74 8.75 -1.53
C THR A 91 -10.57 9.18 -0.65
N TYR A 92 -9.47 9.60 -1.28
CA TYR A 92 -8.37 10.20 -0.56
C TYR A 92 -8.58 11.72 -0.46
N GLY A 93 -8.43 12.25 0.75
CA GLY A 93 -8.39 13.70 0.95
C GLY A 93 -7.16 14.35 0.32
N ALA A 94 -7.10 15.69 0.41
CA ALA A 94 -5.91 16.43 0.00
C ALA A 94 -4.66 15.89 0.72
N PRO A 95 -3.53 15.69 0.01
CA PRO A 95 -2.33 15.17 0.65
C PRO A 95 -1.83 16.09 1.75
N GLU A 96 -1.58 15.50 2.91
CA GLU A 96 -0.85 16.16 3.99
C GLU A 96 0.65 15.94 3.81
N ARG A 97 1.42 16.95 4.20
CA ARG A 97 2.87 16.98 4.03
C ARG A 97 3.57 17.16 5.36
N LEU A 98 4.55 16.29 5.61
CA LEU A 98 5.40 16.33 6.80
C LEU A 98 6.87 16.36 6.38
N ARG A 99 7.71 16.85 7.28
CA ARG A 99 9.16 16.80 7.17
C ARG A 99 9.77 16.09 8.36
N HIS A 100 10.90 15.44 8.14
CA HIS A 100 11.68 14.75 9.17
C HIS A 100 10.82 13.77 10.00
N ALA A 101 9.97 13.00 9.30
CA ALA A 101 9.16 11.97 9.93
C ALA A 101 9.99 10.70 10.08
N ARG A 102 9.65 9.87 11.07
CA ARG A 102 10.24 8.54 11.23
C ARG A 102 9.18 7.49 10.91
N LEU A 103 9.48 6.62 9.96
CA LEU A 103 8.63 5.47 9.69
C LEU A 103 8.75 4.48 10.85
N ILE A 104 7.60 4.09 11.39
CA ILE A 104 7.52 3.06 12.44
C ILE A 104 7.37 1.70 11.78
N PHE A 105 6.38 1.59 10.89
CA PHE A 105 6.08 0.36 10.16
C PHE A 105 5.19 0.69 8.96
N GLY A 106 5.31 -0.06 7.87
CA GLY A 106 4.40 0.06 6.74
C GLY A 106 4.28 -1.22 5.92
N ASN A 107 3.22 -1.31 5.15
CA ASN A 107 3.04 -2.33 4.12
C ASN A 107 3.05 -1.64 2.76
N ALA A 108 3.69 -2.29 1.79
CA ALA A 108 3.66 -1.85 0.41
C ALA A 108 3.43 -3.03 -0.52
N THR A 109 2.80 -2.76 -1.65
CA THR A 109 2.57 -3.75 -2.70
C THR A 109 3.05 -3.17 -4.02
N LEU A 110 3.94 -3.88 -4.71
CA LEU A 110 4.34 -3.58 -6.08
C LEU A 110 3.40 -4.32 -7.02
N GLY A 111 2.83 -3.56 -7.95
CA GLY A 111 2.11 -4.10 -9.10
C GLY A 111 2.27 -3.20 -10.32
N ARG A 112 1.37 -3.34 -11.29
CA ARG A 112 1.35 -2.57 -12.53
C ARG A 112 0.03 -1.83 -12.72
N SER A 113 0.09 -0.66 -13.33
CA SER A 113 -1.07 0.04 -13.84
C SER A 113 -1.68 -0.71 -15.04
N ALA A 114 -2.89 -0.31 -15.45
CA ALA A 114 -3.49 -0.78 -16.70
C ALA A 114 -2.60 -0.47 -17.93
N GLY A 115 -1.79 0.59 -17.87
CA GLY A 115 -0.80 0.95 -18.90
C GLY A 115 0.56 0.25 -18.76
N GLY A 116 0.71 -0.69 -17.82
CA GLY A 116 1.92 -1.50 -17.62
C GLY A 116 3.03 -0.87 -16.76
N GLY A 117 2.91 0.43 -16.42
CA GLY A 117 3.85 1.14 -15.53
C GLY A 117 3.79 0.62 -14.10
N ALA A 118 4.91 0.66 -13.38
CA ALA A 118 4.97 0.22 -11.98
C ALA A 118 4.10 1.11 -11.09
N ILE A 119 3.42 0.49 -10.11
CA ILE A 119 2.68 1.17 -9.04
C ILE A 119 3.11 0.57 -7.71
N VAL A 120 3.41 1.44 -6.74
CA VAL A 120 3.62 1.05 -5.35
C VAL A 120 2.50 1.60 -4.48
N HIS A 121 1.60 0.71 -4.05
CA HIS A 121 0.57 1.05 -3.07
C HIS A 121 1.16 0.89 -1.66
N CYS A 122 1.16 1.93 -0.84
CA CYS A 122 1.79 1.87 0.48
C CYS A 122 0.91 2.49 1.57
N HIS A 123 0.81 1.82 2.70
CA HIS A 123 0.25 2.35 3.93
C HIS A 123 1.29 2.23 5.04
N GLY A 124 1.28 3.17 5.98
CA GLY A 124 2.23 3.10 7.09
C GLY A 124 1.85 3.97 8.27
N ALA A 125 2.46 3.65 9.40
CA ALA A 125 2.47 4.45 10.61
C ALA A 125 3.84 5.11 10.77
N PHE A 126 3.84 6.36 11.23
CA PHE A 126 5.02 7.19 11.35
C PHE A 126 4.86 8.17 12.50
N SER A 127 5.97 8.64 13.06
CA SER A 127 6.00 9.74 14.01
C SER A 127 6.44 11.02 13.31
N GLU A 128 5.75 12.12 13.61
CA GLU A 128 6.18 13.47 13.28
C GLU A 128 7.43 13.86 14.10
N ALA A 129 8.12 14.94 13.70
CA ALA A 129 9.24 15.49 14.45
C ALA A 129 8.86 15.90 15.89
N SER A 130 7.57 16.19 16.14
CA SER A 130 7.01 16.46 17.47
C SER A 130 6.83 15.21 18.33
N GLY A 131 7.05 14.02 17.79
CA GLY A 131 6.75 12.73 18.43
C GLY A 131 5.31 12.25 18.26
N ARG A 132 4.42 13.05 17.66
CA ARG A 132 3.03 12.64 17.39
C ARG A 132 2.98 11.50 16.37
N VAL A 133 2.30 10.40 16.72
CA VAL A 133 2.13 9.25 15.83
C VAL A 133 0.89 9.42 14.96
N ARG A 134 1.04 9.10 13.67
CA ARG A 134 -0.02 9.13 12.66
C ARG A 134 0.16 7.98 11.69
N GLY A 135 -0.82 7.76 10.83
CA GLY A 135 -0.71 6.79 9.75
C GLY A 135 -1.74 7.04 8.66
N GLY A 136 -1.48 6.49 7.48
CA GLY A 136 -2.35 6.68 6.32
C GLY A 136 -1.76 6.04 5.06
N HIS A 137 -2.35 6.41 3.92
CA HIS A 137 -1.85 6.01 2.60
C HIS A 137 -0.67 6.90 2.21
N ILE A 138 0.51 6.31 2.06
CA ILE A 138 1.74 7.03 1.72
C ILE A 138 1.82 7.20 0.20
N LEU A 139 1.97 8.45 -0.24
CA LEU A 139 2.26 8.78 -1.64
C LEU A 139 3.75 8.55 -1.87
N THR A 140 4.09 7.37 -2.38
CA THR A 140 5.47 6.86 -2.47
C THR A 140 6.34 7.64 -3.45
N ASP A 141 5.74 8.21 -4.49
CA ASP A 141 6.35 9.10 -5.49
C ASP A 141 6.70 10.49 -4.92
N ARG A 142 6.09 10.87 -3.80
CA ARG A 142 6.28 12.17 -3.13
C ARG A 142 6.94 12.08 -1.76
N THR A 143 7.29 10.87 -1.35
CA THR A 143 7.91 10.58 -0.05
C THR A 143 9.38 10.22 -0.28
N VAL A 144 10.28 10.97 0.35
CA VAL A 144 11.74 10.87 0.16
C VAL A 144 12.37 10.25 1.38
N VAL A 145 13.25 9.27 1.16
CA VAL A 145 14.01 8.62 2.22
C VAL A 145 15.01 9.61 2.83
N GLY A 146 15.01 9.69 4.17
CA GLY A 146 15.90 10.53 4.96
C GLY A 146 17.27 9.87 5.22
N PRO A 147 18.09 10.48 6.10
CA PRO A 147 19.45 10.01 6.38
C PRO A 147 19.53 8.57 6.85
N ALA A 148 18.64 8.14 7.76
CA ALA A 148 18.53 6.74 8.12
C ALA A 148 17.74 5.97 7.05
N PRO A 149 18.33 4.92 6.42
CA PRO A 149 17.70 4.22 5.31
C PRO A 149 16.42 3.51 5.73
N VAL A 150 15.49 3.37 4.78
CA VAL A 150 14.28 2.57 5.01
C VAL A 150 14.59 1.10 4.74
N THR A 151 14.45 0.25 5.75
CA THR A 151 14.63 -1.19 5.59
C THR A 151 13.33 -1.83 5.14
N VAL A 152 13.38 -2.69 4.12
CA VAL A 152 12.20 -3.33 3.54
C VAL A 152 12.41 -4.84 3.52
N LEU A 153 11.49 -5.60 4.10
CA LEU A 153 11.38 -7.03 3.87
C LEU A 153 10.48 -7.25 2.65
N VAL A 154 11.00 -7.94 1.66
CA VAL A 154 10.31 -8.23 0.39
C VAL A 154 9.87 -9.69 0.39
N THR A 155 8.64 -9.92 -0.07
CA THR A 155 8.13 -11.21 -0.52
C THR A 155 7.82 -11.08 -2.00
N ALA A 156 8.69 -11.63 -2.85
CA ALA A 156 8.51 -11.60 -4.30
C ALA A 156 7.43 -12.60 -4.74
N LEU A 157 6.57 -12.16 -5.65
CA LEU A 157 5.49 -12.95 -6.25
C LEU A 157 5.84 -13.20 -7.71
N ASP A 158 6.65 -14.23 -7.95
CA ASP A 158 7.27 -14.47 -9.26
C ASP A 158 6.36 -15.24 -10.24
N SER A 159 5.30 -15.88 -9.76
CA SER A 159 4.44 -16.76 -10.58
C SER A 159 3.24 -16.05 -11.22
N PHE A 160 2.90 -14.85 -10.76
CA PHE A 160 1.78 -14.06 -11.28
C PHE A 160 2.13 -12.57 -11.20
N ASP A 161 1.35 -11.75 -11.88
CA ASP A 161 1.44 -10.30 -11.79
C ASP A 161 0.33 -9.76 -10.89
N LEU A 162 0.62 -8.66 -10.20
CA LEU A 162 -0.40 -7.82 -9.61
C LEU A 162 -0.68 -6.66 -10.55
N ARG A 163 -1.92 -6.54 -11.03
CA ARG A 163 -2.33 -5.47 -11.95
C ARG A 163 -3.52 -4.71 -11.39
N VAL A 164 -3.49 -3.40 -11.61
CA VAL A 164 -4.59 -2.50 -11.26
C VAL A 164 -5.59 -2.52 -12.39
N ALA A 165 -6.84 -2.77 -12.05
CA ALA A 165 -7.96 -2.71 -12.98
C ALA A 165 -9.21 -2.19 -12.30
N TYR A 166 -10.14 -1.69 -13.12
CA TYR A 166 -11.41 -1.22 -12.62
C TYR A 166 -12.25 -2.37 -12.06
N ASP A 167 -12.83 -2.13 -10.89
CA ASP A 167 -13.79 -3.02 -10.23
C ASP A 167 -15.16 -2.35 -10.21
N GLU A 168 -16.13 -2.98 -10.87
CA GLU A 168 -17.49 -2.44 -11.04
C GLU A 168 -18.22 -2.29 -9.72
N GLU A 169 -18.02 -3.22 -8.79
CA GLU A 169 -18.73 -3.24 -7.51
C GLU A 169 -18.31 -2.05 -6.63
N THR A 170 -17.00 -1.87 -6.42
CA THR A 170 -16.45 -0.75 -5.64
C THR A 170 -16.42 0.56 -6.42
N ARG A 171 -16.47 0.49 -7.75
CA ARG A 171 -16.21 1.58 -8.70
C ARG A 171 -14.81 2.19 -8.57
N MET A 172 -13.85 1.42 -8.08
CA MET A 172 -12.47 1.84 -7.84
C MET A 172 -11.48 1.02 -8.67
N PRO A 173 -10.31 1.58 -9.00
CA PRO A 173 -9.19 0.79 -9.51
C PRO A 173 -8.60 -0.05 -8.37
N LEU A 174 -8.69 -1.38 -8.47
CA LEU A 174 -8.17 -2.32 -7.47
C LEU A 174 -7.03 -3.15 -8.05
N MET A 175 -6.04 -3.42 -7.20
CA MET A 175 -4.94 -4.32 -7.53
C MET A 175 -5.42 -5.77 -7.36
N ARG A 176 -5.31 -6.56 -8.42
CA ARG A 176 -5.71 -7.97 -8.46
C ARG A 176 -4.60 -8.85 -9.05
N PRO A 177 -4.53 -10.13 -8.65
CA PRO A 177 -3.59 -11.05 -9.25
C PRO A 177 -4.07 -11.47 -10.65
N GLU A 178 -3.14 -11.54 -11.59
CA GLU A 178 -3.37 -11.97 -12.97
C GLU A 178 -2.26 -12.93 -13.39
N ALA A 179 -2.62 -13.94 -14.20
CA ALA A 179 -1.63 -14.83 -14.77
C ALA A 179 -0.62 -14.03 -15.61
N ARG A 180 0.66 -14.37 -15.50
CA ARG A 180 1.67 -13.82 -16.40
C ARG A 180 1.38 -14.33 -17.81
N ALA A 181 1.43 -13.43 -18.79
CA ALA A 181 1.49 -13.87 -20.18
C ALA A 181 2.77 -14.69 -20.31
N ALA A 182 2.66 -15.96 -20.72
CA ALA A 182 3.84 -16.74 -21.05
C ALA A 182 4.55 -16.02 -22.21
N HIS A 183 5.80 -15.62 -22.00
CA HIS A 183 6.67 -15.33 -23.13
C HIS A 183 6.95 -16.68 -23.79
N VAL A 184 6.32 -16.89 -24.95
CA VAL A 184 6.71 -17.92 -25.91
C VAL A 184 8.04 -17.51 -26.54
#